data_AF-A0A2E4VC17-F1
#
_entry.id   AF-A0A2E4VC17-F1
#
_cell.length_a   1.000
_cell.length_b   1.000
_cell.length_c   1.000
_cell.angle_alpha   90.00
_cell.angle_beta   90.00
_cell.angle_gamma   90.00
#
_symmetry.space_group_name_H-M   'P 1'
#
loop_
_entity.id
_entity.type
_entity.pdbx_description
1 polymer ?
#
loop_
_entity_poly.entity_id
_entity_poly.type
_entity_poly.pdbx_seq_one_letter_code
_entity_poly.pdbx_strand_id
1 'polypeptide(L)'
;MRTPTNQPKQWFQNFNISQAFFSRSIFQKKTWLLFVDWLIWQVLPTRRQISKLINQLTPLRVDVPANRKFFRDRVFALTCLKLKKLDRQHLLELLNRACEPTGLEQAFLTAIFPQIIGRGFSSIPIHTSNQAQLHVEIGYLAHNDDYFFWVLEIDGERKDNPDRPTIVPTLEIRGAKKFVKYPLGVAGLVNGPNIDSVPIRSLDTLGWIMNSQIHFNRVLKDLKKRNYEVTTTERQNFELGRLKLLRRLGLRELKKH
;
A
#
# COMPACT_ATOMS: atom_id res chain seq x y z
N MET A 1 25.62 -27.52 -70.55
CA MET A 1 26.40 -28.22 -69.50
C MET A 1 26.80 -27.22 -68.43
N ARG A 2 26.56 -27.57 -67.16
CA ARG A 2 27.04 -26.93 -65.91
C ARG A 2 26.62 -25.48 -65.63
N THR A 3 25.44 -25.33 -65.03
CA THR A 3 25.24 -24.32 -63.97
C THR A 3 25.65 -24.94 -62.63
N PRO A 4 26.62 -24.37 -61.89
CA PRO A 4 26.86 -24.77 -60.52
C PRO A 4 25.98 -23.96 -59.56
N THR A 5 25.43 -24.71 -58.61
CA THR A 5 24.89 -24.32 -57.32
C THR A 5 25.80 -23.38 -56.54
N ASN A 6 25.24 -22.44 -55.79
CA ASN A 6 25.36 -22.46 -54.33
C ASN A 6 24.38 -21.49 -53.66
N GLN A 7 23.66 -22.05 -52.70
CA GLN A 7 22.74 -21.37 -51.80
C GLN A 7 23.47 -20.52 -50.75
N PRO A 8 22.73 -19.60 -50.11
CA PRO A 8 23.24 -18.50 -49.31
C PRO A 8 23.45 -18.94 -47.85
N LYS A 9 24.39 -18.30 -47.13
CA LYS A 9 24.42 -18.14 -45.65
C LYS A 9 25.86 -17.86 -45.25
N GLN A 10 26.19 -16.60 -44.94
CA GLN A 10 27.27 -16.31 -43.99
C GLN A 10 27.32 -14.85 -43.51
N TRP A 11 26.59 -13.92 -44.15
CA TRP A 11 26.71 -12.51 -43.79
C TRP A 11 25.76 -12.01 -42.67
N PHE A 12 24.85 -12.85 -42.17
CA PHE A 12 23.89 -12.47 -41.12
C PHE A 12 24.16 -13.09 -39.73
N GLN A 13 25.25 -13.86 -39.55
CA GLN A 13 25.53 -14.50 -38.25
C GLN A 13 26.48 -13.71 -37.33
N ASN A 14 27.22 -12.72 -37.84
CA ASN A 14 28.19 -11.99 -37.00
C ASN A 14 27.69 -10.66 -36.40
N PHE A 15 26.48 -10.21 -36.74
CA PHE A 15 25.90 -8.98 -36.17
C PHE A 15 25.15 -9.20 -34.84
N ASN A 16 24.75 -10.44 -34.54
CA ASN A 16 24.01 -10.76 -33.30
C ASN A 16 24.92 -11.07 -32.10
N ILE A 17 26.19 -11.39 -32.31
CA ILE A 17 27.13 -11.70 -31.22
C ILE A 17 27.68 -10.42 -30.57
N SER A 18 27.88 -9.35 -31.35
CA SER A 18 28.33 -8.06 -30.86
C SER A 18 27.24 -7.27 -30.12
N GLN A 19 25.97 -7.36 -30.51
CA GLN A 19 24.85 -6.77 -29.74
C GLN A 19 24.61 -7.47 -28.39
N ALA A 20 24.86 -8.78 -28.29
CA ALA A 20 24.75 -9.53 -27.02
C ALA A 20 25.90 -9.20 -26.04
N PHE A 21 27.09 -8.89 -26.54
CA PHE A 21 28.24 -8.51 -25.71
C PHE A 21 28.18 -7.04 -25.24
N PHE A 22 27.77 -6.11 -26.10
CA PHE A 22 27.61 -4.70 -25.72
C PHE A 22 26.41 -4.45 -24.79
N SER A 23 25.32 -5.22 -24.93
CA SER A 23 24.19 -5.14 -24.00
C SER A 23 24.54 -5.62 -22.60
N ARG A 24 25.33 -6.69 -22.43
CA ARG A 24 25.80 -7.16 -21.11
C ARG A 24 26.77 -6.18 -20.43
N SER A 25 27.69 -5.57 -21.17
CA SER A 25 28.66 -4.58 -20.68
C SER A 25 28.00 -3.27 -20.20
N ILE A 26 27.03 -2.76 -20.96
CA ILE A 26 26.27 -1.56 -20.58
C ILE A 26 25.33 -1.87 -19.41
N PHE A 27 24.74 -3.07 -19.34
CA PHE A 27 23.95 -3.50 -18.19
C PHE A 27 24.81 -3.60 -16.92
N GLN A 28 26.03 -4.14 -17.02
CA GLN A 28 26.96 -4.20 -15.89
C GLN A 28 27.36 -2.80 -15.40
N LYS A 29 27.69 -1.86 -16.30
CA LYS A 29 28.00 -0.46 -15.91
C LYS A 29 26.80 0.27 -15.27
N LYS A 30 25.58 0.11 -15.80
CA LYS A 30 24.36 0.68 -15.19
C LYS A 30 24.05 0.04 -13.84
N THR A 31 24.27 -1.26 -13.67
CA THR A 31 24.08 -1.94 -12.37
C THR A 31 25.14 -1.59 -11.35
N TRP A 32 26.39 -1.35 -11.78
CA TRP A 32 27.45 -0.86 -10.91
C TRP A 32 27.16 0.57 -10.44
N LEU A 33 26.69 1.44 -11.34
CA LEU A 33 26.20 2.76 -10.99
C LEU A 33 25.03 2.71 -10.00
N LEU A 34 24.06 1.79 -10.16
CA LEU A 34 22.97 1.63 -9.18
C LEU A 34 23.45 1.08 -7.82
N PHE A 35 24.49 0.26 -7.80
CA PHE A 35 25.08 -0.29 -6.57
C PHE A 35 25.95 0.75 -5.84
N VAL A 36 26.71 1.52 -6.60
CA VAL A 36 27.47 2.69 -6.14
C VAL A 36 26.52 3.80 -5.71
N ASP A 37 25.44 4.06 -6.44
CA ASP A 37 24.37 4.97 -6.02
C ASP A 37 23.68 4.47 -4.76
N TRP A 38 23.48 3.15 -4.60
CA TRP A 38 22.92 2.54 -3.38
C TRP A 38 23.88 2.61 -2.17
N LEU A 39 25.19 2.46 -2.40
CA LEU A 39 26.23 2.64 -1.37
C LEU A 39 26.42 4.11 -0.99
N ILE A 40 26.48 5.01 -1.97
CA ILE A 40 26.49 6.48 -1.77
C ILE A 40 25.17 6.95 -1.15
N TRP A 41 24.06 6.25 -1.43
CA TRP A 41 22.73 6.47 -0.84
C TRP A 41 22.72 6.36 0.69
N GLN A 42 23.60 5.55 1.29
CA GLN A 42 23.67 5.33 2.74
C GLN A 42 24.29 6.50 3.52
N VAL A 43 24.85 7.51 2.82
CA VAL A 43 25.62 8.59 3.44
C VAL A 43 24.74 9.76 3.91
N LEU A 44 23.49 9.88 3.43
CA LEU A 44 22.57 10.96 3.83
C LEU A 44 21.94 10.70 5.22
N PRO A 45 21.87 11.71 6.11
CA PRO A 45 21.38 11.53 7.49
C PRO A 45 19.93 11.02 7.55
N THR A 46 19.08 11.48 6.64
CA THR A 46 17.68 11.03 6.50
C THR A 46 17.59 9.54 6.19
N ARG A 47 18.55 8.99 5.43
CA ARG A 47 18.56 7.59 5.01
C ARG A 47 19.17 6.67 6.05
N ARG A 48 20.15 7.14 6.83
CA ARG A 48 20.62 6.44 8.05
C ARG A 48 19.49 6.29 9.07
N GLN A 49 18.67 7.34 9.24
CA GLN A 49 17.48 7.26 10.09
C GLN A 49 16.46 6.23 9.56
N ILE A 50 16.18 6.22 8.26
CA ILE A 50 15.28 5.23 7.64
C ILE A 50 15.83 3.81 7.80
N SER A 51 17.14 3.60 7.61
CA SER A 51 17.78 2.29 7.84
C SER A 51 17.64 1.82 9.29
N LYS A 52 17.78 2.73 10.27
CA LYS A 52 17.50 2.41 11.68
C LYS A 52 16.04 1.99 11.89
N LEU A 53 15.09 2.66 11.24
CA LEU A 53 13.67 2.29 11.33
C LEU A 53 13.39 0.93 10.67
N ILE A 54 14.04 0.62 9.54
CA ILE A 54 13.93 -0.70 8.91
C ILE A 54 14.40 -1.80 9.85
N ASN A 55 15.49 -1.57 10.58
CA ASN A 55 16.00 -2.53 11.57
C ASN A 55 15.07 -2.71 12.79
N GLN A 56 14.12 -1.80 13.00
CA GLN A 56 13.10 -1.89 14.05
C GLN A 56 11.82 -2.59 13.56
N LEU A 57 11.69 -2.92 12.27
CA LEU A 57 10.55 -3.68 11.77
C LEU A 57 10.59 -5.11 12.31
N THR A 58 9.43 -5.63 12.70
CA THR A 58 9.29 -7.04 13.08
C THR A 58 9.90 -7.94 11.99
N PRO A 59 10.75 -8.92 12.38
CA PRO A 59 11.29 -9.89 11.44
C PRO A 59 10.17 -10.61 10.68
N LEU A 60 10.41 -10.92 9.41
CA LEU A 60 9.49 -11.74 8.64
C LEU A 60 9.50 -13.18 9.14
N ARG A 61 8.41 -13.91 8.90
CA ARG A 61 8.32 -15.35 9.16
C ARG A 61 9.46 -16.11 8.47
N VAL A 62 9.94 -17.18 9.11
CA VAL A 62 11.19 -17.88 8.75
C VAL A 62 11.18 -18.45 7.32
N ASP A 63 10.00 -18.82 6.82
CA ASP A 63 9.80 -19.40 5.49
C ASP A 63 9.71 -18.36 4.36
N VAL A 64 9.77 -17.07 4.68
CA VAL A 64 9.61 -16.00 3.70
C VAL A 64 10.89 -15.78 2.88
N PRO A 65 10.80 -15.76 1.53
CA PRO A 65 11.96 -15.51 0.67
C PRO A 65 12.63 -14.15 0.92
N ALA A 66 13.96 -14.10 0.77
CA ALA A 66 14.74 -12.86 0.91
C ALA A 66 14.27 -11.73 -0.03
N ASN A 67 13.72 -12.08 -1.19
CA ASN A 67 13.14 -11.13 -2.15
C ASN A 67 11.99 -10.32 -1.52
N ARG A 68 11.12 -10.96 -0.72
CA ARG A 68 10.01 -10.26 -0.05
C ARG A 68 10.50 -9.31 1.02
N LYS A 69 11.52 -9.70 1.80
CA LYS A 69 12.16 -8.81 2.76
C LYS A 69 12.72 -7.57 2.08
N PHE A 70 13.52 -7.77 1.04
CA PHE A 70 14.08 -6.65 0.28
C PHE A 70 12.97 -5.76 -0.29
N PHE A 71 11.91 -6.35 -0.84
CA PHE A 71 10.79 -5.62 -1.40
C PHE A 71 10.08 -4.75 -0.36
N ARG A 72 9.69 -5.34 0.77
CA ARG A 72 9.09 -4.63 1.90
C ARG A 72 9.97 -3.46 2.34
N ASP A 73 11.26 -3.72 2.58
CA ASP A 73 12.20 -2.72 3.07
C ASP A 73 12.36 -1.57 2.07
N ARG A 74 12.33 -1.88 0.77
CA ARG A 74 12.40 -0.88 -0.31
C ARG A 74 11.13 -0.04 -0.40
N VAL A 75 9.94 -0.65 -0.33
CA VAL A 75 8.66 0.08 -0.27
C VAL A 75 8.66 1.01 0.95
N PHE A 76 9.06 0.48 2.11
CA PHE A 76 9.16 1.25 3.35
C PHE A 76 10.10 2.45 3.20
N ALA A 77 11.31 2.23 2.71
CA ALA A 77 12.28 3.30 2.52
C ALA A 77 11.77 4.41 1.60
N LEU A 78 11.18 4.03 0.46
CA LEU A 78 10.64 4.98 -0.52
C LEU A 78 9.48 5.80 0.04
N THR A 79 8.58 5.17 0.80
CA THR A 79 7.48 5.89 1.44
C THR A 79 7.99 6.82 2.54
N CYS A 80 8.88 6.37 3.43
CA CYS A 80 9.37 7.17 4.54
C CYS A 80 10.07 8.48 4.12
N LEU A 81 10.66 8.53 2.92
CA LEU A 81 11.21 9.76 2.36
C LEU A 81 10.16 10.88 2.21
N LYS A 82 8.89 10.53 2.04
CA LYS A 82 7.77 11.46 1.87
C LYS A 82 7.06 11.82 3.18
N LEU A 83 7.40 11.15 4.28
CA LEU A 83 6.73 11.29 5.57
C LEU A 83 7.52 12.18 6.54
N LYS A 84 6.81 12.86 7.45
CA LYS A 84 7.45 13.56 8.57
C LYS A 84 7.93 12.55 9.62
N LYS A 85 8.80 12.98 10.54
CA LYS A 85 9.40 12.09 11.56
C LYS A 85 8.35 11.36 12.40
N LEU A 86 7.34 12.07 12.91
CA LEU A 86 6.27 11.48 13.71
C LEU A 86 5.45 10.45 12.91
N ASP A 87 5.10 10.78 11.67
CA ASP A 87 4.38 9.87 10.77
C ASP A 87 5.16 8.58 10.49
N ARG A 88 6.50 8.65 10.39
CA ARG A 88 7.36 7.47 10.23
C ARG A 88 7.32 6.56 11.45
N GLN A 89 7.28 7.13 12.65
CA GLN A 89 7.19 6.37 13.90
C GLN A 89 5.81 5.72 14.04
N HIS A 90 4.74 6.47 13.76
CA HIS A 90 3.38 5.94 13.75
C HIS A 90 3.23 4.78 12.74
N LEU A 91 3.78 4.92 11.54
CA LEU A 91 3.80 3.83 10.56
C LEU A 91 4.51 2.60 11.11
N LEU A 92 5.69 2.76 11.71
CA LEU A 92 6.44 1.64 12.29
C LEU A 92 5.62 0.91 13.37
N GLU A 93 4.95 1.67 14.25
CA GLU A 93 4.09 1.11 15.29
C GLU A 93 2.91 0.31 14.73
N LEU A 94 2.31 0.77 13.64
CA LEU A 94 1.25 0.03 12.94
C LEU A 94 1.78 -1.27 12.34
N LEU A 95 2.93 -1.21 11.64
CA LEU A 95 3.51 -2.36 10.93
C LEU A 95 3.97 -3.47 11.88
N ASN A 96 4.46 -3.10 13.06
CA ASN A 96 4.96 -4.05 14.06
C ASN A 96 3.86 -4.78 14.84
N ARG A 97 2.59 -4.53 14.51
CA ARG A 97 1.46 -5.22 15.13
C ARG A 97 1.16 -6.58 14.53
N ALA A 98 1.69 -6.85 13.33
CA ALA A 98 1.76 -8.20 12.79
C ALA A 98 2.82 -9.00 13.58
N CYS A 99 2.44 -10.16 14.11
CA CYS A 99 3.32 -11.02 14.91
C CYS A 99 4.27 -11.86 14.04
N GLU A 100 3.75 -12.41 12.94
CA GLU A 100 4.52 -13.22 11.97
C GLU A 100 4.31 -12.68 10.55
N PRO A 101 4.79 -11.46 10.25
CA PRO A 101 4.51 -10.81 8.97
C PRO A 101 5.11 -11.58 7.79
N THR A 102 4.39 -11.57 6.67
CA THR A 102 4.87 -12.07 5.37
C THR A 102 5.64 -11.00 4.60
N GLY A 103 5.43 -9.73 4.98
CA GLY A 103 6.06 -8.54 4.42
C GLY A 103 5.21 -7.87 3.34
N LEU A 104 4.26 -8.57 2.72
CA LEU A 104 3.38 -7.98 1.70
C LEU A 104 2.30 -7.10 2.33
N GLU A 105 1.70 -7.53 3.45
CA GLU A 105 0.77 -6.73 4.23
C GLU A 105 1.44 -5.45 4.75
N GLN A 106 2.68 -5.57 5.24
CA GLN A 106 3.48 -4.45 5.70
C GLN A 106 3.83 -3.49 4.53
N ALA A 107 4.23 -4.02 3.38
CA ALA A 107 4.48 -3.24 2.19
C ALA A 107 3.22 -2.50 1.72
N PHE A 108 2.06 -3.16 1.76
CA PHE A 108 0.80 -2.58 1.30
C PHE A 108 0.36 -1.41 2.17
N LEU A 109 0.30 -1.62 3.50
CA LEU A 109 -0.02 -0.54 4.44
C LEU A 109 0.94 0.64 4.24
N THR A 110 2.24 0.35 4.12
CA THR A 110 3.24 1.39 3.87
C THR A 110 2.99 2.16 2.57
N ALA A 111 2.59 1.50 1.49
CA ALA A 111 2.33 2.16 0.21
C ALA A 111 1.12 3.12 0.28
N ILE A 112 0.09 2.78 1.06
CA ILE A 112 -1.15 3.56 1.18
C ILE A 112 -1.11 4.59 2.31
N PHE A 113 -0.19 4.47 3.26
CA PHE A 113 -0.11 5.32 4.45
C PHE A 113 -0.04 6.84 4.16
N PRO A 114 0.73 7.33 3.16
CA PRO A 114 0.71 8.75 2.82
C PRO A 114 -0.67 9.26 2.41
N GLN A 115 -1.49 8.40 1.79
CA GLN A 115 -2.86 8.74 1.38
C GLN A 115 -3.84 8.76 2.56
N ILE A 116 -3.56 8.00 3.61
CA ILE A 116 -4.33 8.02 4.88
C ILE A 116 -4.08 9.37 5.57
N ILE A 117 -2.81 9.71 5.82
CA ILE A 117 -2.43 10.97 6.47
C ILE A 117 -2.84 12.18 5.64
N GLY A 118 -2.58 12.17 4.33
CA GLY A 118 -2.88 13.28 3.44
C GLY A 118 -4.37 13.62 3.35
N ARG A 119 -5.25 12.71 3.78
CA ARG A 119 -6.71 12.91 3.85
C ARG A 119 -7.21 13.22 5.27
N GLY A 120 -6.32 13.34 6.24
CA GLY A 120 -6.67 13.63 7.63
C GLY A 120 -7.29 12.44 8.36
N PHE A 121 -7.09 11.22 7.89
CA PHE A 121 -7.57 10.03 8.58
C PHE A 121 -6.61 9.61 9.69
N SER A 122 -7.17 9.23 10.83
CA SER A 122 -6.47 8.53 11.90
C SER A 122 -6.34 7.06 11.55
N SER A 123 -5.28 6.41 12.03
CA SER A 123 -5.04 4.98 11.87
C SER A 123 -4.66 4.35 13.21
N ILE A 124 -5.32 3.27 13.58
CA ILE A 124 -5.15 2.59 14.88
C ILE A 124 -4.97 1.10 14.60
N PRO A 125 -3.97 0.43 15.18
CA PRO A 125 -3.80 -1.00 14.96
C PRO A 125 -4.87 -1.78 15.74
N ILE A 126 -5.42 -2.81 15.10
CA ILE A 126 -6.37 -3.73 15.73
C ILE A 126 -5.66 -5.07 15.98
N HIS A 127 -5.87 -5.63 17.17
CA HIS A 127 -5.37 -6.96 17.48
C HIS A 127 -6.15 -8.02 16.70
N THR A 128 -5.43 -8.97 16.11
CA THR A 128 -5.99 -10.07 15.32
C THR A 128 -5.46 -11.40 15.84
N SER A 129 -6.29 -12.44 15.77
CA SER A 129 -5.89 -13.82 16.06
C SER A 129 -5.02 -14.41 14.97
N ASN A 130 -5.07 -13.89 13.74
CA ASN A 130 -4.23 -14.31 12.64
C ASN A 130 -2.89 -13.57 12.69
N GLN A 131 -1.83 -14.30 13.07
CA GLN A 131 -0.50 -13.73 13.34
C GLN A 131 0.16 -13.07 12.12
N ALA A 132 -0.18 -13.50 10.90
CA ALA A 132 0.39 -12.98 9.66
C ALA A 132 -0.38 -11.79 9.07
N GLN A 133 -1.61 -11.55 9.52
CA GLN A 133 -2.44 -10.46 9.03
C GLN A 133 -2.18 -9.17 9.79
N LEU A 134 -2.47 -8.05 9.12
CA LEU A 134 -2.38 -6.73 9.70
C LEU A 134 -3.75 -6.05 9.63
N HIS A 135 -4.35 -5.78 10.78
CA HIS A 135 -5.66 -5.14 10.89
C HIS A 135 -5.49 -3.70 11.34
N VAL A 136 -6.09 -2.76 10.61
CA VAL A 136 -5.96 -1.33 10.92
C VAL A 136 -7.33 -0.68 10.83
N GLU A 137 -7.72 -0.06 11.93
CA GLU A 137 -8.84 0.88 11.97
C GLU A 137 -8.42 2.17 11.29
N ILE A 138 -9.20 2.64 10.34
CA ILE A 138 -9.05 3.95 9.73
C ILE A 138 -10.32 4.75 10.04
N GLY A 139 -10.16 5.95 10.59
CA GLY A 139 -11.31 6.75 10.99
C GLY A 139 -11.06 8.24 10.98
N TYR A 140 -12.14 9.01 11.09
CA TYR A 140 -12.11 10.45 11.23
C TYR A 140 -13.25 10.92 12.12
N LEU A 141 -13.05 12.08 12.74
CA LEU A 141 -14.08 12.79 13.49
C LEU A 141 -14.88 13.65 12.53
N ALA A 142 -16.20 13.43 12.47
CA ALA A 142 -17.09 14.30 11.73
C ALA A 142 -17.36 15.60 12.49
N HIS A 143 -17.96 16.58 11.81
CA HIS A 143 -18.30 17.90 12.39
C HIS A 143 -19.24 17.87 13.60
N ASN A 144 -19.88 16.73 13.89
CA ASN A 144 -20.77 16.55 15.04
C ASN A 144 -20.09 15.77 16.18
N ASP A 145 -18.76 15.62 16.15
CA ASP A 145 -17.96 14.76 17.06
C ASP A 145 -18.29 13.26 16.98
N ASP A 146 -19.10 12.85 16.00
CA ASP A 146 -19.33 11.45 15.67
C ASP A 146 -18.07 10.85 15.04
N TYR A 147 -17.51 9.82 15.69
CA TYR A 147 -16.38 9.06 15.17
C TYR A 147 -16.84 8.04 14.13
N PHE A 148 -16.44 8.27 12.87
CA PHE A 148 -16.66 7.35 11.76
C PHE A 148 -15.39 6.56 11.50
N PHE A 149 -15.52 5.24 11.41
CA PHE A 149 -14.38 4.37 11.15
C PHE A 149 -14.76 3.16 10.31
N TRP A 150 -13.73 2.57 9.71
CA TRP A 150 -13.77 1.30 9.03
C TRP A 150 -12.48 0.55 9.32
N VAL A 151 -12.46 -0.74 9.02
CA VAL A 151 -11.29 -1.59 9.28
C VAL A 151 -10.75 -2.14 7.98
N LEU A 152 -9.44 -2.08 7.80
CA LEU A 152 -8.72 -2.82 6.76
C LEU A 152 -8.17 -4.09 7.40
N GLU A 153 -8.60 -5.25 6.91
CA GLU A 153 -7.99 -6.55 7.20
C GLU A 153 -7.05 -6.87 6.04
N ILE A 154 -5.74 -6.70 6.25
CA ILE A 154 -4.74 -6.84 5.20
C ILE A 154 -4.09 -8.22 5.34
N ASP A 155 -4.24 -9.03 4.31
CA ASP A 155 -3.67 -10.37 4.21
C ASP A 155 -2.65 -10.42 3.08
N GLY A 156 -1.39 -10.69 3.46
CA GLY A 156 -0.23 -10.76 2.58
C GLY A 156 -0.33 -11.85 1.51
N GLU A 157 -0.85 -13.02 1.85
CA GLU A 157 -0.86 -14.21 0.99
C GLU A 157 -2.13 -14.34 0.18
N ARG A 158 -3.24 -13.78 0.67
CA ARG A 158 -4.51 -13.86 -0.02
C ARG A 158 -4.43 -13.14 -1.37
N LYS A 159 -4.84 -13.85 -2.42
CA LYS A 159 -5.03 -13.28 -3.76
C LYS A 159 -6.49 -12.83 -3.89
N ASP A 160 -6.72 -11.54 -3.95
CA ASP A 160 -8.02 -11.05 -4.38
C ASP A 160 -8.15 -11.18 -5.91
N ASN A 161 -9.34 -11.58 -6.36
CA ASN A 161 -9.62 -11.74 -7.78
C ASN A 161 -9.56 -10.35 -8.47
N PRO A 162 -8.64 -10.12 -9.43
CA PRO A 162 -8.52 -8.85 -10.13
C PRO A 162 -9.77 -8.51 -10.97
N ASP A 163 -10.56 -9.52 -11.36
CA ASP A 163 -11.78 -9.37 -12.14
C ASP A 163 -13.02 -9.10 -11.28
N ARG A 164 -12.91 -9.17 -9.94
CA ARG A 164 -14.02 -8.72 -9.07
C ARG A 164 -14.04 -7.19 -9.06
N PRO A 165 -15.10 -6.54 -9.58
CA PRO A 165 -15.15 -5.08 -9.74
C PRO A 165 -15.24 -4.34 -8.40
N THR A 166 -15.51 -5.04 -7.29
CA THR A 166 -15.70 -4.43 -5.98
C THR A 166 -15.18 -5.36 -4.90
N ILE A 167 -14.33 -4.84 -4.01
CA ILE A 167 -13.99 -5.48 -2.74
C ILE A 167 -15.32 -5.56 -1.99
N VAL A 168 -15.79 -6.77 -1.69
CA VAL A 168 -17.04 -6.96 -0.95
C VAL A 168 -16.72 -6.72 0.53
N PRO A 169 -17.11 -5.58 1.11
CA PRO A 169 -16.88 -5.39 2.53
C PRO A 169 -17.84 -6.24 3.35
N THR A 170 -17.44 -6.53 4.57
CA THR A 170 -18.27 -7.17 5.58
C THR A 170 -18.78 -6.09 6.54
N LEU A 171 -20.05 -6.15 6.92
CA LEU A 171 -20.59 -5.30 7.98
C LEU A 171 -20.35 -6.02 9.31
N GLU A 172 -19.62 -5.39 10.23
CA GLU A 172 -19.40 -5.90 11.58
C GLU A 172 -20.08 -5.00 12.62
N ILE A 173 -20.47 -5.61 13.73
CA ILE A 173 -21.13 -4.93 14.85
C ILE A 173 -20.21 -5.03 16.06
N ARG A 174 -19.82 -3.88 16.63
CA ARG A 174 -19.09 -3.80 17.91
C ARG A 174 -19.91 -2.96 18.88
N GLY A 175 -20.57 -3.65 19.82
CA GLY A 175 -21.53 -3.03 20.74
C GLY A 175 -22.72 -2.44 19.96
N ALA A 176 -23.00 -1.16 20.16
CA ALA A 176 -24.08 -0.45 19.44
C ALA A 176 -23.65 0.10 18.07
N LYS A 177 -22.36 0.03 17.69
CA LYS A 177 -21.85 0.61 16.45
C LYS A 177 -21.69 -0.44 15.36
N LYS A 178 -22.21 -0.13 14.17
CA LYS A 178 -21.96 -0.90 12.94
C LYS A 178 -20.83 -0.24 12.18
N PHE A 179 -19.88 -1.02 11.69
CA PHE A 179 -18.77 -0.52 10.88
C PHE A 179 -18.48 -1.46 9.72
N VAL A 180 -17.78 -0.92 8.73
CA VAL A 180 -17.42 -1.63 7.52
C VAL A 180 -16.02 -2.20 7.67
N LYS A 181 -15.84 -3.49 7.35
CA LYS A 181 -14.55 -4.17 7.31
C LYS A 181 -14.22 -4.57 5.88
N TYR A 182 -13.02 -4.23 5.44
CA TYR A 182 -12.51 -4.53 4.11
C TYR A 182 -11.45 -5.62 4.21
N PRO A 183 -11.78 -6.88 3.83
CA PRO A 183 -10.79 -7.93 3.70
C PRO A 183 -10.01 -7.73 2.39
N LEU A 184 -8.73 -7.37 2.51
CA LEU A 184 -7.83 -7.03 1.41
C LEU A 184 -6.75 -8.10 1.24
N GLY A 185 -6.79 -8.82 0.13
CA GLY A 185 -5.73 -9.73 -0.30
C GLY A 185 -4.74 -9.05 -1.23
N VAL A 186 -3.47 -8.95 -0.82
CA VAL A 186 -2.47 -8.12 -1.53
C VAL A 186 -1.54 -8.91 -2.44
N ALA A 187 -1.51 -10.25 -2.33
CA ALA A 187 -0.69 -11.10 -3.21
C ALA A 187 -1.06 -10.95 -4.70
N GLY A 188 -2.33 -10.63 -4.98
CA GLY A 188 -2.86 -10.43 -6.34
C GLY A 188 -2.62 -9.04 -6.93
N LEU A 189 -2.12 -8.07 -6.16
CA LEU A 189 -1.87 -6.70 -6.65
C LEU A 189 -0.61 -6.59 -7.53
N VAL A 190 0.11 -7.69 -7.69
CA VAL A 190 1.27 -7.83 -8.57
C VAL A 190 0.79 -8.23 -9.97
N ASN A 191 0.49 -7.25 -10.83
CA ASN A 191 0.43 -7.50 -12.26
C ASN A 191 1.87 -7.64 -12.77
N GLY A 192 2.45 -8.83 -12.64
CA GLY A 192 3.85 -9.10 -12.98
C GLY A 192 4.31 -10.47 -12.51
N PRO A 193 5.56 -10.83 -12.80
CA PRO A 193 6.12 -12.11 -12.36
C PRO A 193 6.15 -12.17 -10.82
N ASN A 194 5.87 -13.37 -10.28
CA ASN A 194 5.72 -13.60 -8.85
C ASN A 194 6.93 -13.04 -8.09
N ILE A 195 6.71 -12.21 -7.05
CA ILE A 195 7.78 -11.54 -6.25
C ILE A 195 8.83 -12.57 -5.77
N ASP A 196 8.39 -13.79 -5.51
CA ASP A 196 9.25 -14.88 -5.05
C ASP A 196 10.19 -15.42 -6.13
N SER A 197 9.82 -15.27 -7.41
CA SER A 197 10.51 -15.83 -8.58
C SER A 197 11.35 -14.82 -9.36
N VAL A 198 11.26 -13.54 -9.02
CA VAL A 198 11.86 -12.45 -9.80
C VAL A 198 13.18 -12.03 -9.18
N PRO A 199 14.26 -11.84 -9.98
CA PRO A 199 15.47 -11.23 -9.47
C PRO A 199 15.16 -9.88 -8.81
N ILE A 200 15.73 -9.64 -7.63
CA ILE A 200 15.52 -8.42 -6.84
C ILE A 200 15.62 -7.12 -7.67
N ARG A 201 16.49 -7.12 -8.69
CA ARG A 201 16.78 -5.97 -9.55
C ARG A 201 15.68 -5.66 -10.57
N SER A 202 14.84 -6.61 -10.93
CA SER A 202 13.76 -6.45 -11.91
C SER A 202 12.39 -6.16 -11.29
N LEU A 203 12.33 -5.99 -9.97
CA LEU A 203 11.06 -5.76 -9.28
C LEU A 203 10.63 -4.29 -9.38
N ASP A 204 9.52 -4.02 -10.08
CA ASP A 204 8.96 -2.68 -10.21
C ASP A 204 8.23 -2.24 -8.93
N THR A 205 9.03 -1.74 -7.98
CA THR A 205 8.52 -1.29 -6.67
C THR A 205 7.62 -0.06 -6.78
N LEU A 206 7.88 0.84 -7.73
CA LEU A 206 7.09 2.06 -7.88
C LEU A 206 5.73 1.75 -8.51
N GLY A 207 5.69 0.91 -9.55
CA GLY A 207 4.44 0.41 -10.13
C GLY A 207 3.57 -0.29 -9.09
N TRP A 208 4.18 -1.10 -8.21
CA TRP A 208 3.44 -1.75 -7.13
C TRP A 208 2.86 -0.77 -6.09
N ILE A 209 3.63 0.26 -5.69
CA ILE A 209 3.12 1.32 -4.80
C ILE A 209 1.93 2.03 -5.45
N MET A 210 2.03 2.36 -6.75
CA MET A 210 0.94 2.99 -7.49
C MET A 210 -0.30 2.10 -7.56
N ASN A 211 -0.15 0.81 -7.84
CA ASN A 211 -1.26 -0.15 -7.87
C ASN A 211 -1.93 -0.28 -6.50
N SER A 212 -1.16 -0.34 -5.42
CA SER A 212 -1.68 -0.38 -4.05
C SER A 212 -2.50 0.86 -3.71
N GLN A 213 -2.01 2.03 -4.13
CA GLN A 213 -2.69 3.31 -3.99
C GLN A 213 -3.97 3.40 -4.83
N ILE A 214 -3.96 2.88 -6.06
CA ILE A 214 -5.16 2.77 -6.91
C ILE A 214 -6.19 1.85 -6.25
N HIS A 215 -5.75 0.71 -5.71
CA HIS A 215 -6.60 -0.23 -5.02
C HIS A 215 -7.26 0.40 -3.78
N PHE A 216 -6.48 1.11 -2.95
CA PHE A 216 -7.01 1.84 -1.80
C PHE A 216 -7.98 2.95 -2.20
N ASN A 217 -7.73 3.68 -3.29
CA ASN A 217 -8.68 4.66 -3.81
C ASN A 217 -10.03 4.04 -4.22
N ARG A 218 -10.07 2.76 -4.62
CA ARG A 218 -11.34 2.04 -4.87
C ARG A 218 -12.09 1.77 -3.57
N VAL A 219 -11.39 1.36 -2.50
CA VAL A 219 -11.96 1.23 -1.15
C VAL A 219 -12.60 2.56 -0.71
N LEU A 220 -11.89 3.68 -0.87
CA LEU A 220 -12.40 5.01 -0.50
C LEU A 220 -13.64 5.42 -1.32
N LYS A 221 -13.72 5.06 -2.60
CA LYS A 221 -14.91 5.31 -3.44
C LYS A 221 -16.12 4.51 -2.96
N ASP A 222 -15.93 3.23 -2.63
CA ASP A 222 -16.99 2.38 -2.06
C ASP A 222 -17.45 2.90 -0.70
N LEU A 223 -16.51 3.25 0.19
CA LEU A 223 -16.79 3.90 1.47
C LEU A 223 -17.61 5.15 1.33
N LYS A 224 -17.28 6.03 0.37
CA LYS A 224 -18.07 7.24 0.12
C LYS A 224 -19.51 6.87 -0.23
N LYS A 225 -19.72 5.91 -1.14
CA LYS A 225 -21.06 5.45 -1.53
C LYS A 225 -21.84 4.87 -0.33
N ARG A 226 -21.19 4.01 0.46
CA ARG A 226 -21.83 3.35 1.62
C ARG A 226 -22.04 4.28 2.80
N ASN A 227 -21.14 5.22 3.07
CA ASN A 227 -21.37 6.23 4.09
C ASN A 227 -22.62 7.06 3.77
N TYR A 228 -22.87 7.39 2.49
CA TYR A 228 -24.15 8.00 2.11
C TYR A 228 -25.33 7.06 2.45
N GLU A 229 -25.26 5.78 2.13
CA GLU A 229 -26.34 4.82 2.44
C GLU A 229 -26.56 4.64 3.96
N VAL A 230 -25.49 4.38 4.73
CA VAL A 230 -25.51 4.18 6.20
C VAL A 230 -26.00 5.43 6.94
N THR A 231 -25.51 6.62 6.57
CA THR A 231 -25.96 7.88 7.18
C THR A 231 -27.39 8.25 6.79
N THR A 232 -27.90 7.78 5.64
CA THR A 232 -29.32 7.96 5.27
C THR A 232 -30.27 7.00 5.97
N THR A 233 -29.83 5.80 6.33
CA THR A 233 -30.68 4.80 7.02
C THR A 233 -30.77 4.99 8.53
N GLU A 234 -29.77 5.59 9.19
CA GLU A 234 -29.72 5.69 10.66
C GLU A 234 -29.90 7.11 11.23
N ARG A 235 -30.17 8.13 10.39
CA ARG A 235 -30.64 9.43 10.93
C ARG A 235 -32.09 9.30 11.38
N GLN A 236 -32.29 8.90 12.64
CA GLN A 236 -33.58 9.08 13.31
C GLN A 236 -34.00 10.55 13.14
N ASN A 237 -35.13 10.77 12.47
CA ASN A 237 -35.67 12.09 12.11
C ASN A 237 -35.76 13.08 13.30
N PHE A 238 -35.70 12.58 14.53
CA PHE A 238 -35.69 13.34 15.77
C PHE A 238 -34.47 14.28 15.93
N GLU A 239 -33.25 13.81 15.64
CA GLU A 239 -32.02 14.62 15.82
C GLU A 239 -31.88 15.72 14.75
N LEU A 240 -32.37 15.47 13.54
CA LEU A 240 -32.44 16.48 12.47
C LEU A 240 -33.44 17.60 12.79
N GLY A 241 -34.54 17.27 13.47
CA GLY A 241 -35.50 18.24 14.01
C GLY A 241 -34.89 19.09 15.13
N ARG A 242 -34.22 18.46 16.09
CA ARG A 242 -33.55 19.11 17.22
C ARG A 242 -32.45 20.07 16.77
N LEU A 243 -31.59 19.65 15.83
CA LEU A 243 -30.52 20.50 15.29
C LEU A 243 -31.04 21.67 14.45
N LYS A 244 -32.12 21.48 13.67
CA LYS A 244 -32.78 22.60 12.95
C LYS A 244 -33.39 23.61 13.92
N LEU A 245 -33.94 23.15 15.05
CA LEU A 245 -34.51 23.99 16.09
C LEU A 245 -33.41 24.80 16.81
N LEU A 246 -32.33 24.15 17.23
CA LEU A 246 -31.20 24.79 17.89
C LEU A 246 -30.50 25.82 16.99
N ARG A 247 -30.38 25.53 15.69
CA ARG A 247 -29.82 26.48 14.72
C ARG A 247 -30.72 27.70 14.50
N ARG A 248 -32.05 27.52 14.52
CA ARG A 248 -33.01 28.65 14.49
C ARG A 248 -32.96 29.49 15.77
N LEU A 249 -32.76 28.86 16.92
CA LEU A 249 -32.66 29.55 18.21
C LEU A 249 -31.36 30.35 18.33
N GLY A 250 -30.21 29.76 17.99
CA GLY A 250 -28.92 30.48 17.98
C GLY A 250 -28.88 31.62 16.95
N LEU A 251 -29.51 31.46 15.79
CA LEU A 251 -29.65 32.56 14.80
C LEU A 251 -30.60 33.68 15.25
N ARG A 252 -31.52 33.40 16.18
CA ARG A 252 -32.38 34.44 16.80
C ARG A 252 -31.65 35.21 17.88
N GLU A 253 -30.78 34.55 18.65
CA GLU A 253 -29.92 35.21 19.63
C GLU A 253 -28.89 36.13 18.97
N LEU A 254 -28.29 35.69 17.86
CA LEU A 254 -27.36 36.51 17.06
C LEU A 254 -28.01 37.68 16.32
N LYS A 255 -29.34 37.74 16.22
CA LYS A 255 -30.08 38.88 15.66
C LYS A 255 -30.53 39.90 16.72
N LYS A 256 -30.40 39.57 18.01
CA LYS A 256 -30.75 40.45 19.13
C LYS A 256 -29.56 41.25 19.68
N HIS A 257 -28.36 40.96 19.19
CA HIS A 257 -27.13 41.72 19.39
C HIS A 257 -26.67 42.30 18.05
#